data_AF-A0A150P8A8-F1
#
_entry.id   AF-A0A150P8A8-F1
#
_cell.length_a   1.000
_cell.length_b   1.000
_cell.length_c   1.000
_cell.angle_alpha   90.00
_cell.angle_beta   90.00
_cell.angle_gamma   90.00
#
_symmetry.space_group_name_H-M   'P 1'
#
loop_
_entity.id
_entity.type
_entity.pdbx_description
1 polymer ?
#
loop_
_entity_poly.entity_id
_entity_poly.type
_entity_poly.pdbx_seq_one_letter_code
_entity_poly.pdbx_strand_id
1 'polypeptide(L)' 'MTPYVFAAWRKCADEHQRCQFIGTHTVAYGAGDQWFYRTATNGIDCNNETFGDPAFGIFKACYITD' A
#
# COMPACT_ATOMS: atom_id res chain seq x y z
N MET A 1 7.27 27.19 -9.36
CA MET A 1 8.05 26.31 -8.46
C MET A 1 7.35 24.97 -8.45
N THR A 2 7.71 24.10 -9.40
CA THR A 2 7.12 22.77 -9.59
C THR A 2 7.62 21.86 -8.48
N PRO A 3 6.74 21.25 -7.66
CA PRO A 3 7.20 20.31 -6.66
C PRO A 3 7.71 19.09 -7.42
N TYR A 4 9.01 18.84 -7.28
CA TYR A 4 9.53 17.51 -7.56
C TYR A 4 8.92 16.61 -6.48
N VAL A 5 7.75 16.03 -6.78
CA VAL A 5 7.16 14.98 -5.96
C VAL A 5 8.14 13.82 -6.01
N PHE A 6 9.06 13.76 -5.04
CA PHE A 6 9.65 12.49 -4.68
C PHE A 6 8.47 11.57 -4.42
N ALA A 7 8.30 10.52 -5.22
CA ALA A 7 7.23 9.54 -5.07
C ALA A 7 7.25 9.03 -3.63
N ALA A 8 6.43 9.65 -2.78
CA ALA A 8 6.46 9.45 -1.35
C ALA A 8 5.41 8.40 -1.03
N TRP A 9 5.81 7.39 -0.27
CA TRP A 9 4.88 6.39 0.23
C TRP A 9 3.97 7.05 1.26
N ARG A 10 2.68 7.16 0.94
CA ARG A 10 1.65 7.66 1.85
C ARG A 10 0.87 6.49 2.43
N LYS A 11 0.77 6.43 3.76
CA LYS A 11 -0.08 5.43 4.43
C LYS A 11 -1.53 5.61 3.95
N CYS A 12 -2.12 4.53 3.50
CA CYS A 12 -3.45 4.52 2.90
C CYS A 12 -4.48 3.79 3.77
N ALA A 13 -4.13 2.61 4.29
CA ALA A 13 -5.03 1.78 5.09
C ALA A 13 -4.25 0.82 6.00
N ASP A 14 -4.87 0.41 7.10
CA ASP A 14 -4.36 -0.67 7.95
C ASP A 14 -4.76 -2.06 7.41
N GLU A 15 -4.12 -3.14 7.89
CA GLU A 15 -4.48 -4.52 7.52
C GLU A 15 -5.98 -4.78 7.78
N HIS A 16 -6.62 -5.49 6.84
CA HIS A 16 -8.06 -5.76 6.76
C HIS A 16 -8.94 -4.55 6.39
N GLN A 17 -8.37 -3.41 6.01
CA GLN A 17 -9.12 -2.27 5.50
C GLN A 17 -8.97 -2.13 3.98
N ARG A 18 -9.85 -1.34 3.36
CA ARG A 18 -9.75 -0.99 1.94
C ARG A 18 -9.00 0.33 1.76
N CYS A 19 -7.92 0.30 0.99
CA CYS A 19 -7.19 1.48 0.57
C CYS A 19 -7.89 2.09 -0.65
N GLN A 20 -8.58 3.22 -0.46
CA GLN A 20 -9.26 3.95 -1.54
C GLN A 20 -8.39 5.11 -2.05
N PHE A 21 -8.21 5.15 -3.37
CA PHE A 21 -7.52 6.22 -4.10
C PHE A 21 -8.11 6.33 -5.50
N ILE A 22 -7.78 7.39 -6.25
CA ILE A 22 -8.24 7.60 -7.64
C ILE A 22 -7.04 7.52 -8.56
N GLY A 23 -7.19 6.83 -9.69
CA GLY A 23 -6.08 6.61 -10.62
C GLY A 23 -5.30 5.34 -10.31
N THR A 24 -4.16 5.17 -10.99
CA THR A 24 -3.32 3.97 -10.90
C THR A 24 -2.10 4.29 -10.06
N HIS A 25 -1.97 3.60 -8.93
CA HIS A 25 -0.85 3.76 -8.00
C HIS A 25 -0.21 2.41 -7.70
N THR A 26 1.07 2.43 -7.34
CA THR A 26 1.70 1.27 -6.72
C THR A 26 1.35 1.28 -5.24
N VAL A 27 0.90 0.13 -4.74
CA VAL A 27 0.53 -0.11 -3.36
C VAL A 27 1.53 -1.06 -2.72
N ALA A 28 2.16 -0.64 -1.64
CA ALA A 28 3.01 -1.46 -0.79
C ALA A 28 2.21 -1.97 0.41
N TYR A 29 2.24 -3.26 0.68
CA TYR A 29 1.61 -3.92 1.82
C TYR A 29 2.67 -4.63 2.66
N GLY A 30 2.78 -4.30 3.94
CA GLY A 30 3.84 -4.87 4.77
C GLY A 30 4.03 -4.17 6.10
N ALA A 31 5.11 -4.55 6.78
CA ALA A 31 5.54 -3.99 8.05
C ALA A 31 7.07 -4.15 8.21
N GLY A 32 7.72 -3.19 8.88
CA GLY A 32 9.17 -3.20 9.09
C GLY A 32 9.93 -3.21 7.76
N ASP A 33 10.68 -4.28 7.51
CA ASP A 33 11.49 -4.46 6.29
C ASP A 33 10.84 -5.41 5.26
N GLN A 34 9.64 -5.93 5.55
CA GLN A 34 8.96 -6.92 4.73
C GLN A 34 7.75 -6.31 4.03
N TRP A 35 7.81 -6.22 2.70
CA TRP A 35 6.80 -5.55 1.87
C TRP A 35 6.50 -6.32 0.59
N PHE A 36 5.23 -6.40 0.23
CA PHE A 36 4.75 -6.81 -1.08
C PHE A 36 4.16 -5.62 -1.83
N TYR A 37 4.33 -5.61 -3.15
CA TYR A 37 3.92 -4.49 -3.99
C TYR A 37 2.94 -4.95 -5.06
N ARG A 38 1.89 -4.17 -5.28
CA ARG A 38 0.94 -4.37 -6.39
C ARG A 38 0.54 -3.03 -6.99
N THR A 39 0.32 -3.02 -8.29
CA THR A 39 -0.32 -1.88 -8.95
C THR A 39 -1.83 -2.09 -8.97
N ALA A 40 -2.59 -1.08 -8.57
CA ALA A 40 -4.04 -1.11 -8.58
C ALA A 40 -4.62 0.22 -9.04
N THR A 41 -5.86 0.19 -9.48
CA THR A 41 -6.59 1.36 -10.00
C THR A 41 -7.86 1.55 -9.18
N ASN A 42 -8.11 2.79 -8.74
CA ASN A 42 -9.29 3.16 -7.96
C ASN A 42 -9.44 2.43 -6.60
N GLY A 43 -8.33 1.95 -6.04
CA GLY A 43 -8.26 1.31 -4.72
C GLY A 43 -7.95 -0.19 -4.73
N ILE A 44 -7.60 -0.72 -3.56
CA ILE A 44 -7.25 -2.13 -3.34
C ILE A 44 -7.56 -2.54 -1.89
N ASP A 45 -7.86 -3.83 -1.67
CA ASP A 45 -8.06 -4.35 -0.33
C ASP A 45 -6.72 -4.66 0.33
N CYS A 46 -6.50 -4.08 1.51
CA CYS A 46 -5.25 -4.18 2.25
C CYS A 46 -5.25 -5.45 3.12
N ASN A 47 -5.15 -6.62 2.49
CA ASN A 47 -5.23 -7.88 3.21
C ASN A 47 -4.32 -8.97 2.61
N ASN A 48 -4.16 -10.05 3.38
CA ASN A 48 -3.33 -11.19 2.99
C ASN A 48 -3.92 -11.98 1.81
N GLU A 49 -5.23 -11.90 1.55
CA GLU A 49 -5.85 -12.53 0.37
C GLU A 49 -5.43 -11.83 -0.93
N THR A 50 -5.29 -10.51 -0.89
CA THR A 50 -4.92 -9.69 -2.04
C THR A 50 -3.41 -9.73 -2.27
N PHE A 51 -2.61 -9.56 -1.21
CA PHE A 51 -1.15 -9.41 -1.33
C PHE A 51 -0.35 -10.69 -1.02
N GLY A 52 -0.91 -11.63 -0.26
CA GLY A 52 -0.14 -12.62 0.50
C GLY A 52 0.27 -12.06 1.87
N ASP A 53 0.88 -12.88 2.72
CA ASP A 53 1.39 -12.45 4.04
C ASP A 53 2.93 -12.29 4.02
N PRO A 54 3.46 -11.05 3.88
CA PRO A 54 4.90 -10.81 3.91
C PRO A 54 5.50 -10.91 5.32
N ALA A 55 4.69 -10.75 6.37
CA ALA A 55 5.15 -10.64 7.76
C ALA A 55 4.15 -11.33 8.71
N PHE A 56 4.31 -12.64 8.86
CA PHE A 56 3.40 -13.46 9.67
C PHE A 56 3.45 -13.08 11.15
N GLY A 57 2.28 -12.86 11.75
CA GLY A 57 2.15 -12.46 13.16
C GLY A 57 2.40 -10.97 13.43
N ILE A 58 2.63 -10.15 12.39
CA ILE A 58 2.80 -8.71 12.49
C ILE A 58 1.65 -8.01 11.77
N PHE A 59 1.12 -6.96 12.42
CA PHE A 59 0.08 -6.11 11.84
C PHE A 59 0.67 -5.29 10.69
N LYS A 60 0.09 -5.42 9.49
CA LYS A 60 0.57 -4.77 8.27
C LYS A 60 -0.24 -3.52 7.93
N ALA A 61 0.28 -2.73 7.01
CA ALA A 61 -0.42 -1.58 6.47
C ALA A 61 -0.11 -1.40 4.98
N CYS A 62 -1.04 -0.72 4.29
CA CYS A 62 -0.89 -0.34 2.90
C CYS A 62 -0.43 1.10 2.74
N TYR A 63 0.48 1.32 1.80
CA TYR A 63 0.99 2.61 1.40
C TYR A 63 0.86 2.75 -0.12
N ILE A 64 0.61 3.96 -0.61
CA ILE A 64 0.57 4.23 -2.05
C ILE A 64 1.63 5.26 -2.45
N THR A 65 2.16 5.14 -3.67
CA THR A 65 2.98 6.19 -4.28
C THR A 65 2.09 7.35 -4.69
N ASP A 66 2.21 8.52 -4.05
CA ASP A 66 1.60 9.77 -4.56
C ASP A 66 2.31 10.25 -5.84
#